data_AF-A0A7F8RCD2-F1
#
_entry.id   AF-A0A7F8RCD2-F1
#
_cell.length_a   1.000
_cell.length_b   1.000
_cell.length_c   1.000
_cell.angle_alpha   90.00
_cell.angle_beta   90.00
_cell.angle_gamma   90.00
#
_symmetry.space_group_name_H-M   'P 1'
#
loop_
_entity.id
_entity.type
_entity.pdbx_description
1 polymer ?
#
loop_
_entity_poly.entity_id
_entity_poly.type
_entity_poly.pdbx_seq_one_letter_code
_entity_poly.pdbx_strand_id
1 'polypeptide(L)'
;MEAPEEAKVVIKKGLEFKDGMNVLGLIGFFIAFGIAMGKMGEQAKLMVEFFNILNEIVMKLVIMIMWYSPLGIACLICGKIIAIKDLEVVARQLGMYMITVIVGLIIHGGIFLPLIYFVVTRKNPFSFFAGIFQAWITALGTASR
;
A
#
# COMPACT_ATOMS: atom_id res chain seq x y z
N MET A 1 -51.18 -39.85 -10.29
CA MET A 1 -50.49 -38.74 -10.98
C MET A 1 -50.01 -37.82 -9.88
N GLU A 2 -48.88 -38.18 -9.26
CA GLU A 2 -48.29 -37.41 -8.15
C GLU A 2 -47.39 -36.34 -8.78
N ALA A 3 -47.76 -35.07 -8.57
CA ALA A 3 -46.97 -33.93 -9.02
C ALA A 3 -45.71 -33.79 -8.13
N PRO A 4 -44.54 -33.52 -8.71
CA PRO A 4 -43.28 -33.53 -7.97
C PRO A 4 -43.16 -32.30 -7.06
N GLU A 5 -42.69 -32.55 -5.85
CA GLU A 5 -42.44 -31.60 -4.78
C GLU A 5 -41.47 -30.48 -5.24
N GLU A 6 -41.93 -29.23 -5.23
CA GLU A 6 -41.11 -28.07 -5.62
C GLU A 6 -39.89 -27.95 -4.71
N ALA A 7 -38.72 -28.16 -5.30
CA ALA A 7 -37.42 -28.13 -4.63
C ALA A 7 -37.19 -26.78 -3.96
N LYS A 8 -37.23 -26.76 -2.61
CA LYS A 8 -36.78 -25.64 -1.80
C LYS A 8 -35.28 -25.42 -2.06
N VAL A 9 -34.95 -24.34 -2.76
CA VAL A 9 -33.56 -23.88 -2.92
C VAL A 9 -33.07 -23.38 -1.57
N VAL A 10 -32.56 -24.32 -0.76
CA VAL A 10 -31.85 -24.00 0.48
C VAL A 10 -30.54 -23.37 0.08
N ILE A 11 -30.47 -22.04 0.11
CA ILE A 11 -29.21 -21.31 -0.01
C ILE A 11 -28.37 -21.62 1.23
N LYS A 12 -27.59 -22.71 1.15
CA LYS A 12 -26.52 -23.00 2.09
C LYS A 12 -25.43 -21.95 1.86
N LYS A 13 -25.34 -20.96 2.74
CA LYS A 13 -24.17 -20.09 2.83
C LYS A 13 -22.98 -20.96 3.25
N GLY A 14 -22.24 -21.47 2.27
CA GLY A 14 -20.98 -22.17 2.49
C GLY A 14 -19.87 -21.15 2.72
N LEU A 15 -19.07 -21.36 3.75
CA LEU A 15 -17.81 -20.63 3.91
C LEU A 15 -16.82 -21.23 2.92
N GLU A 16 -16.56 -20.53 1.82
CA GLU A 16 -15.54 -20.90 0.86
C GLU A 16 -14.19 -20.36 1.35
N PHE A 17 -13.34 -21.25 1.85
CA PHE A 17 -11.97 -20.90 2.19
C PHE A 17 -11.22 -20.67 0.88
N LYS A 18 -10.81 -19.41 0.64
CA LYS A 18 -9.98 -19.06 -0.50
C LYS A 18 -8.52 -19.34 -0.17
N ASP A 19 -7.86 -20.10 -1.03
CA ASP A 19 -6.42 -20.31 -0.95
C ASP A 19 -5.69 -18.98 -1.18
N GLY A 20 -5.00 -18.50 -0.15
CA GLY A 20 -4.31 -17.22 -0.16
C GLY A 20 -3.82 -16.84 1.24
N MET A 21 -2.86 -15.92 1.29
CA MET A 21 -2.35 -15.40 2.56
C MET A 21 -3.31 -14.33 3.11
N ASN A 22 -3.78 -14.50 4.34
CA ASN A 22 -4.62 -13.49 5.01
C ASN A 22 -3.75 -12.36 5.58
N VAL A 23 -3.33 -11.43 4.71
CA VAL A 23 -2.47 -10.29 5.10
C VAL A 23 -3.19 -9.35 6.08
N LEU A 24 -4.49 -9.08 5.85
CA LEU A 24 -5.27 -8.20 6.72
C LEU A 24 -5.39 -8.77 8.15
N GLY A 25 -5.65 -10.08 8.27
CA GLY A 25 -5.68 -10.78 9.56
C GLY A 25 -4.33 -10.78 10.26
N LEU A 26 -3.23 -10.95 9.50
CA LEU A 26 -1.88 -10.88 10.04
C LEU A 26 -1.55 -9.49 10.59
N ILE A 27 -1.87 -8.41 9.85
CA ILE A 27 -1.70 -7.03 10.31
C ILE A 27 -2.51 -6.78 11.58
N GLY A 28 -3.79 -7.18 11.60
CA GLY A 28 -4.65 -7.00 12.78
C GLY A 28 -4.11 -7.72 14.02
N PHE A 29 -3.63 -8.95 13.85
CA PHE A 29 -3.00 -9.71 14.93
C PHE A 29 -1.73 -9.04 15.46
N PHE A 30 -0.80 -8.64 14.59
CA PHE A 30 0.46 -8.02 15.03
C PHE A 30 0.29 -6.65 15.65
N ILE A 31 -0.73 -5.87 15.24
CA ILE A 31 -1.09 -4.61 15.93
C ILE A 31 -1.55 -4.90 17.36
N ALA A 32 -2.50 -5.82 17.54
CA ALA A 32 -2.99 -6.19 18.87
C ALA A 32 -1.88 -6.77 19.75
N PHE A 33 -1.04 -7.64 19.17
CA PHE A 33 0.11 -8.23 19.82
C PHE A 33 1.15 -7.18 20.25
N GLY A 34 1.47 -6.21 19.36
CA GLY A 34 2.36 -5.10 19.68
C GLY A 34 1.84 -4.22 20.82
N ILE A 35 0.53 -3.93 20.83
CA ILE A 35 -0.11 -3.19 21.94
C ILE A 35 -0.02 -4.00 23.25
N ALA A 36 -0.30 -5.30 23.22
CA ALA A 36 -0.22 -6.16 24.40
C ALA A 36 1.20 -6.21 24.97
N MET A 37 2.22 -6.41 24.13
CA MET A 37 3.63 -6.36 24.52
C MET A 37 4.02 -5.02 25.11
N GLY A 38 3.59 -3.91 24.48
CA GLY A 38 3.88 -2.55 24.97
C GLY A 38 3.38 -2.29 26.39
N LYS A 39 2.30 -2.96 26.82
CA LYS A 39 1.75 -2.86 28.19
C LYS A 39 2.51 -3.71 29.22
N MET A 40 3.35 -4.65 28.81
CA MET A 40 4.12 -5.54 29.70
C MET A 40 5.47 -4.93 30.14
N GLY A 41 5.84 -3.75 29.62
CA GLY A 41 7.02 -3.00 30.05
C GLY A 41 8.31 -3.78 29.88
N GLU A 42 9.08 -3.91 30.96
CA GLU A 42 10.43 -4.47 30.95
C GLU A 42 10.48 -5.96 30.54
N GLN A 43 9.41 -6.71 30.82
CA GLN A 43 9.30 -8.12 30.41
C GLN A 43 9.20 -8.29 28.89
N ALA A 44 8.65 -7.31 28.16
CA ALA A 44 8.53 -7.35 26.71
C ALA A 44 9.80 -6.88 25.99
N LYS A 45 10.78 -6.31 26.70
CA LYS A 45 11.98 -5.72 26.09
C LYS A 45 12.75 -6.72 25.22
N LEU A 46 12.87 -7.97 25.69
CA LEU A 46 13.52 -9.04 24.92
C LEU A 46 12.78 -9.35 23.60
N MET A 47 11.45 -9.38 23.64
CA MET A 47 10.63 -9.63 22.45
C MET A 47 10.69 -8.47 21.46
N VAL A 48 10.62 -7.22 21.95
CA VAL A 48 10.76 -6.02 21.10
C VAL A 48 12.13 -6.02 20.41
N GLU A 49 13.20 -6.31 21.14
CA GLU A 49 14.55 -6.38 20.58
C GLU A 49 14.67 -7.49 19.52
N PHE A 50 14.06 -8.65 19.77
CA PHE A 50 13.98 -9.72 18.78
C PHE A 50 13.30 -9.25 17.48
N PHE A 51 12.15 -8.58 17.56
CA PHE A 51 11.46 -8.07 16.36
C PHE A 51 12.25 -6.96 15.65
N ASN A 52 12.98 -6.13 16.39
CA ASN A 52 13.86 -5.11 15.79
C ASN A 52 14.98 -5.75 14.97
N ILE A 53 15.67 -6.75 15.55
CA ILE A 53 16.74 -7.50 14.85
C ILE A 53 16.15 -8.22 13.64
N LEU A 54 14.98 -8.86 13.80
CA LEU A 54 14.29 -9.54 12.69
C LEU A 54 13.97 -8.56 11.55
N ASN A 55 13.45 -7.36 11.86
CA ASN A 55 13.19 -6.33 10.86
C ASN A 55 14.48 -5.91 10.14
N GLU A 56 15.59 -5.73 10.86
CA GLU A 56 16.87 -5.38 10.24
C GLU A 56 17.37 -6.49 9.28
N ILE A 57 17.23 -7.75 9.68
CA ILE A 57 17.54 -8.91 8.83
C ILE A 57 16.67 -8.89 7.56
N VAL A 58 15.35 -8.69 7.71
CA VAL A 58 14.43 -8.61 6.58
C VAL A 58 14.79 -7.46 5.64
N MET A 59 15.13 -6.28 6.17
CA MET A 59 15.55 -5.14 5.36
C MET A 59 16.84 -5.43 4.57
N LYS A 60 17.82 -6.13 5.18
CA LYS A 60 19.04 -6.59 4.47
C LYS A 60 18.70 -7.56 3.33
N LEU A 61 17.75 -8.48 3.56
CA LEU A 61 17.26 -9.38 2.51
C LEU A 61 16.55 -8.62 1.38
N VAL A 62 15.73 -7.62 1.71
CA VAL A 62 15.05 -6.76 0.72
C VAL A 62 16.07 -6.02 -0.14
N ILE A 63 17.13 -5.47 0.45
CA ILE A 63 18.22 -4.81 -0.30
C ILE A 63 18.91 -5.80 -1.23
N MET A 64 19.19 -7.01 -0.78
CA MET A 64 19.77 -8.07 -1.61
C MET A 64 18.87 -8.40 -2.81
N ILE A 65 17.56 -8.55 -2.60
CA ILE A 65 16.59 -8.78 -3.69
C ILE A 65 16.54 -7.57 -4.64
N MET A 66 16.62 -6.35 -4.12
CA MET A 66 16.66 -5.13 -4.94
C MET A 66 17.89 -5.11 -5.87
N TRP A 67 19.04 -5.67 -5.48
CA TRP A 67 20.20 -5.81 -6.37
C TRP A 67 19.94 -6.77 -7.53
N TYR A 68 19.14 -7.82 -7.34
CA TYR A 68 18.73 -8.74 -8.41
C TYR A 68 17.55 -8.21 -9.25
N SER A 69 16.80 -7.25 -8.72
CA SER A 69 15.60 -6.67 -9.32
C SER A 69 15.79 -6.13 -10.74
N PRO A 70 16.88 -5.40 -11.10
CA PRO A 70 17.05 -4.89 -12.46
C PRO A 70 17.01 -5.99 -13.53
N LEU A 71 17.62 -7.15 -13.25
CA LEU A 71 17.61 -8.29 -14.17
C LEU A 71 16.22 -8.94 -14.24
N GLY A 72 15.55 -9.10 -13.08
CA GLY A 72 14.20 -9.65 -13.01
C GLY A 72 13.17 -8.77 -13.74
N ILE A 73 13.19 -7.46 -13.48
CA ILE A 73 12.32 -6.48 -14.13
C ILE A 73 12.58 -6.42 -15.63
N ALA A 74 13.84 -6.45 -16.09
CA ALA A 74 14.15 -6.46 -17.52
C ALA A 74 13.52 -7.67 -18.24
N CYS A 75 13.68 -8.88 -17.69
CA CYS A 75 13.03 -10.07 -18.24
C CYS A 75 11.49 -9.98 -18.22
N LEU A 76 10.91 -9.46 -17.14
CA LEU A 76 9.46 -9.27 -17.04
C LEU A 76 8.93 -8.27 -18.07
N ILE A 77 9.63 -7.15 -18.29
CA ILE A 77 9.26 -6.14 -19.29
C ILE A 77 9.35 -6.74 -20.69
N CYS A 78 10.47 -7.39 -21.04
CA CYS A 78 10.64 -8.06 -22.33
C CYS A 78 9.53 -9.10 -22.57
N GLY A 79 9.25 -9.96 -21.59
CA GLY A 79 8.19 -10.96 -21.67
C GLY A 79 6.80 -10.34 -21.84
N LYS A 80 6.52 -9.22 -21.17
CA LYS A 80 5.26 -8.48 -21.34
C LYS A 80 5.14 -7.86 -22.73
N ILE A 81 6.19 -7.20 -23.23
CA ILE A 81 6.17 -6.56 -24.55
C ILE A 81 5.95 -7.59 -25.66
N ILE A 82 6.61 -8.75 -25.60
CA ILE A 82 6.42 -9.83 -26.60
C ILE A 82 4.98 -10.38 -26.58
N ALA A 83 4.35 -10.42 -25.41
CA ALA A 83 2.97 -10.91 -25.26
C ALA A 83 1.90 -9.91 -25.71
N ILE A 84 2.25 -8.62 -25.83
CA ILE A 84 1.33 -7.55 -26.21
C ILE A 84 1.32 -7.39 -27.73
N LYS A 85 0.13 -7.40 -28.34
CA LYS A 85 -0.04 -7.17 -29.78
C LYS A 85 0.08 -5.68 -30.17
N ASP A 86 -0.42 -4.78 -29.31
CA ASP A 86 -0.46 -3.33 -29.57
C ASP A 86 0.25 -2.54 -28.46
N LEU A 87 1.53 -2.21 -28.68
CA LEU A 87 2.33 -1.44 -27.73
C LEU A 87 1.78 -0.04 -27.49
N GLU A 88 1.14 0.57 -28.50
CA GLU A 88 0.52 1.90 -28.43
C GLU A 88 -0.59 1.95 -27.38
N VAL A 89 -1.43 0.91 -27.30
CA VAL A 89 -2.52 0.84 -26.32
C VAL A 89 -1.97 0.79 -24.89
N VAL A 90 -0.91 0.02 -24.67
CA VAL A 90 -0.27 -0.10 -23.36
C VAL A 90 0.46 1.17 -22.96
N ALA A 91 1.18 1.80 -23.89
CA ALA A 91 1.80 3.10 -23.66
C ALA A 91 0.77 4.18 -23.32
N ARG A 92 -0.37 4.21 -24.03
CA ARG A 92 -1.49 5.12 -23.73
C ARG A 92 -2.09 4.86 -22.36
N GLN A 93 -2.32 3.60 -22.00
CA GLN A 93 -2.85 3.24 -20.67
C GLN A 93 -1.90 3.66 -19.55
N LEU A 94 -0.59 3.44 -19.72
CA LEU A 94 0.42 3.85 -18.74
C LEU A 94 0.53 5.37 -18.64
N GLY A 95 0.45 6.08 -19.77
CA GLY A 95 0.41 7.55 -19.79
C GLY A 95 -0.81 8.10 -19.07
N MET A 96 -2.00 7.56 -19.34
CA MET A 96 -3.22 7.94 -18.62
C MET A 96 -3.13 7.64 -17.13
N TYR A 97 -2.53 6.51 -16.74
CA TYR A 97 -2.26 6.19 -15.34
C TYR A 97 -1.34 7.23 -14.67
N MET A 98 -0.26 7.66 -15.33
CA MET A 98 0.61 8.71 -14.76
C MET A 98 -0.14 10.01 -14.56
N ILE A 99 -0.94 10.44 -15.55
CA ILE A 99 -1.73 11.66 -15.47
C ILE A 99 -2.73 11.58 -14.32
N THR A 100 -3.46 10.47 -14.18
CA THR A 100 -4.45 10.32 -13.09
C THR A 100 -3.79 10.32 -11.72
N VAL A 101 -2.63 9.69 -11.56
CA VAL A 101 -1.87 9.72 -10.29
C VAL A 101 -1.39 11.13 -9.98
N ILE A 102 -0.78 11.84 -10.93
CA ILE A 102 -0.29 13.21 -10.73
C ILE A 102 -1.43 14.15 -10.37
N VAL A 103 -2.54 14.10 -11.10
CA VAL A 103 -3.74 14.91 -10.83
C VAL A 103 -4.32 14.56 -9.45
N GLY A 104 -4.39 13.27 -9.11
CA GLY A 104 -4.84 12.82 -7.80
C GLY A 104 -3.99 13.36 -6.65
N LEU A 105 -2.66 13.32 -6.80
CA LEU A 105 -1.72 13.86 -5.81
C LEU A 105 -1.81 15.39 -5.69
N ILE A 106 -1.97 16.12 -6.80
CA ILE A 106 -2.16 17.58 -6.77
C ILE A 106 -3.48 17.95 -6.07
N ILE A 107 -4.56 17.26 -6.39
CA ILE A 107 -5.87 17.50 -5.74
C ILE A 107 -5.77 17.17 -4.25
N HIS A 108 -5.18 16.03 -3.89
CA HIS A 108 -5.06 15.62 -2.49
C HIS A 108 -4.16 16.57 -1.68
N GLY A 109 -2.96 16.86 -2.19
CA GLY A 109 -1.98 17.71 -1.54
C GLY A 109 -2.35 19.20 -1.56
N GLY A 110 -2.97 19.67 -2.64
CA GLY A 110 -3.28 21.09 -2.86
C GLY A 110 -4.70 21.52 -2.48
N ILE A 111 -5.64 20.59 -2.29
CA ILE A 111 -7.03 20.90 -1.88
C ILE A 111 -7.39 20.19 -0.58
N PHE A 112 -7.34 18.85 -0.53
CA PHE A 112 -7.82 18.10 0.63
C PHE A 112 -7.02 18.37 1.91
N LEU A 113 -5.69 18.28 1.87
CA LEU A 113 -4.84 18.59 3.02
C LEU A 113 -5.00 20.05 3.52
N PRO A 114 -4.95 21.09 2.66
CA PRO A 114 -5.20 22.47 3.08
C PRO A 114 -6.61 22.67 3.65
N LEU A 115 -7.62 22.00 3.10
CA LEU A 115 -8.99 22.11 3.58
C LEU A 115 -9.13 21.49 4.98
N ILE A 116 -8.56 20.31 5.21
CA ILE A 116 -8.51 19.69 6.55
C ILE A 116 -7.76 20.60 7.52
N TYR A 117 -6.61 21.14 7.12
CA TYR A 117 -5.84 22.09 7.92
C TYR A 117 -6.66 23.32 8.30
N PHE A 118 -7.36 23.93 7.33
CA PHE A 118 -8.20 25.10 7.56
C PHE A 118 -9.38 24.78 8.48
N VAL A 119 -10.05 23.64 8.32
CA VAL A 119 -11.17 23.24 9.19
C VAL A 119 -10.72 23.03 10.64
N VAL A 120 -9.57 22.39 10.85
CA VAL A 120 -9.07 22.07 12.20
C VAL A 120 -8.44 23.29 12.88
N THR A 121 -7.60 24.04 12.16
CA THR A 121 -6.80 25.13 12.75
C THR A 121 -7.44 26.50 12.60
N ARG A 122 -8.41 26.66 11.69
CA ARG A 122 -9.02 27.94 11.27
C ARG A 122 -8.01 29.03 10.87
N LYS A 123 -6.80 28.64 10.48
CA LYS A 123 -5.75 29.54 9.97
C LYS A 123 -5.57 29.36 8.48
N ASN A 124 -5.11 30.42 7.81
CA ASN A 124 -4.89 30.41 6.36
C ASN A 124 -3.81 29.35 5.99
N PRO A 125 -4.17 28.28 5.26
CA PRO A 125 -3.23 27.22 4.90
C PRO A 125 -2.13 27.70 3.95
N PHE A 126 -2.38 28.74 3.14
CA PHE A 126 -1.39 29.24 2.19
C PHE A 126 -0.14 29.80 2.87
N SER A 127 -0.28 30.37 4.07
CA SER A 127 0.87 30.80 4.87
C SER A 127 1.70 29.62 5.37
N PHE A 128 1.09 28.46 5.59
CA PHE A 128 1.77 27.23 5.98
C PHE A 128 2.51 26.62 4.79
N PHE A 129 1.88 26.53 3.61
CA PHE A 129 2.53 26.05 2.38
C PHE A 129 3.75 26.89 2.00
N ALA A 130 3.69 28.21 2.15
CA ALA A 130 4.83 29.08 1.91
C ALA A 130 6.03 28.78 2.83
N GLY A 131 5.77 28.44 4.10
CA GLY A 131 6.81 28.11 5.07
C GLY A 131 7.50 26.75 4.83
N ILE A 132 6.81 25.79 4.22
CA ILE A 132 7.35 24.44 3.93
C ILE A 132 7.79 24.26 2.47
N PHE A 133 7.67 25.31 1.64
CA PHE A 133 7.92 25.23 0.20
C PHE A 133 9.35 24.76 -0.12
N GLN A 134 10.34 25.21 0.66
CA GLN A 134 11.73 24.77 0.53
C GLN A 134 11.89 23.26 0.81
N ALA A 135 11.24 22.74 1.85
CA ALA A 135 11.27 21.31 2.16
C ALA A 135 10.60 20.48 1.06
N TRP A 136 9.54 20.99 0.44
CA TRP A 136 8.90 20.38 -0.72
C TRP A 136 9.85 20.25 -1.92
N ILE A 137 10.56 21.33 -2.25
CA ILE A 137 11.55 21.32 -3.34
C ILE A 137 12.68 20.33 -3.03
N THR A 138 13.17 20.32 -1.79
CA THR A 138 14.21 19.36 -1.37
C THR A 138 13.73 17.92 -1.47
N ALA A 139 12.53 17.61 -0.96
CA ALA A 139 11.96 16.27 -1.03
C ALA A 139 11.72 15.80 -2.49
N LEU A 140 11.34 16.72 -3.37
CA LEU A 140 11.22 16.44 -4.81
C LEU A 140 12.59 16.16 -5.45
N GLY A 141 13.62 16.92 -5.06
CA GLY A 141 14.99 16.75 -5.57
C GLY A 141 15.68 15.49 -5.06
N THR A 142 15.43 15.07 -3.82
CA THR A 142 16.01 13.84 -3.25
C THR A 142 15.18 12.59 -3.55
N ALA A 143 13.90 12.75 -3.91
CA ALA A 143 12.93 11.66 -4.08
C ALA A 143 12.89 10.67 -2.89
N SER A 144 13.30 11.14 -1.71
CA SER A 144 13.38 10.39 -0.47
C SER A 144 12.48 11.09 0.53
N ARG A 145 11.52 10.34 1.07
CA ARG A 145 10.58 10.83 2.07
C ARG A 145 11.23 10.91 3.45
#